data_AF-A0A948IVH2-F1
#
_entry.id   AF-A0A948IVH2-F1
#
_cell.length_a   1.000
_cell.length_b   1.000
_cell.length_c   1.000
_cell.angle_alpha   90.00
_cell.angle_beta   90.00
_cell.angle_gamma   90.00
#
_symmetry.space_group_name_H-M   'P 1'
#
loop_
_entity.id
_entity.type
_entity.pdbx_description
1 polymer ?
#
loop_
_entity_poly.entity_id
_entity_poly.type
_entity_poly.pdbx_seq_one_letter_code
_entity_poly.pdbx_strand_id
1 'polypeptide(L)'
;MPTPPSAPATVSRALILGVAAGVVLLVVLVLGLVFWDDVLPDTRAELKHDAQDQTEQIQAAHTAIVARDPDADTITFGKVDVDWIGQSPAVCGMVDVDEPQDSLDGEERFVFIDGELTLESLDGSAAVQQKWKDVCDDV
;
A
#
# COMPACT_ATOMS: atom_id res chain seq x y z
N MET A 1 -50.44 62.30 2.72
CA MET A 1 -49.15 63.01 2.62
C MET A 1 -48.13 62.22 3.45
N PRO A 2 -46.85 62.19 3.03
CA PRO A 2 -46.06 60.96 2.80
C PRO A 2 -45.42 60.36 4.06
N THR A 3 -45.24 59.03 4.04
CA THR A 3 -44.40 58.26 4.96
C THR A 3 -42.93 58.67 4.83
N PRO A 4 -42.16 58.74 5.93
CA PRO A 4 -40.75 59.09 5.85
C PRO A 4 -39.94 57.99 5.15
N PRO A 5 -38.91 58.35 4.37
CA PRO A 5 -38.04 57.39 3.72
C PRO A 5 -37.26 56.57 4.77
N SER A 6 -37.27 55.25 4.60
CA SER A 6 -36.40 54.33 5.30
C SER A 6 -34.94 54.67 4.97
N ALA A 7 -34.16 55.03 5.98
CA ALA A 7 -32.73 55.32 5.83
C ALA A 7 -31.99 54.08 5.30
N PRO A 8 -31.05 54.24 4.34
CA PRO A 8 -30.20 53.13 3.94
C PRO A 8 -29.33 52.71 5.12
N ALA A 9 -29.25 51.41 5.38
CA ALA A 9 -28.36 50.85 6.39
C ALA A 9 -26.91 51.19 5.99
N THR A 10 -26.33 52.20 6.63
CA THR A 10 -24.92 52.56 6.46
C THR A 10 -24.10 51.42 7.03
N VAL A 11 -23.64 50.51 6.18
CA VAL A 11 -22.70 49.46 6.58
C VAL A 11 -21.45 50.17 7.10
N SER A 12 -21.23 50.08 8.42
CA SER A 12 -20.12 50.74 9.09
C SER A 12 -18.80 50.34 8.42
N ARG A 13 -18.00 51.32 7.99
CA ARG A 13 -16.65 51.11 7.43
C ARG A 13 -15.78 50.18 8.29
N ALA A 14 -15.97 50.21 9.61
CA ALA A 14 -15.30 49.30 10.55
C ALA A 14 -15.68 47.82 10.35
N LEU A 15 -16.93 47.53 10.01
CA LEU A 15 -17.40 46.18 9.67
C LEU A 15 -16.77 45.70 8.36
N ILE A 16 -16.71 46.56 7.35
CA ILE A 16 -16.12 46.25 6.03
C ILE A 16 -14.61 45.97 6.16
N LEU A 17 -13.90 46.80 6.95
CA LEU A 17 -12.48 46.62 7.21
C LEU A 17 -12.18 45.34 8.01
N GLY A 18 -13.03 45.01 9.00
CA GLY A 18 -12.89 43.78 9.78
C GLY A 18 -13.09 42.51 8.92
N VAL A 19 -14.09 42.52 8.02
CA VAL A 19 -14.34 41.41 7.11
C VAL A 19 -13.21 41.26 6.09
N ALA A 20 -12.71 42.37 5.53
CA ALA A 20 -11.61 42.34 4.58
C ALA A 20 -10.32 41.77 5.21
N ALA A 21 -9.99 42.18 6.43
CA ALA A 21 -8.84 41.65 7.16
C ALA A 21 -9.00 40.14 7.46
N GLY A 22 -10.20 39.70 7.86
CA GLY A 22 -10.49 38.30 8.11
C GLY A 22 -10.36 37.43 6.86
N VAL A 23 -10.87 37.89 5.72
CA VAL A 23 -10.76 37.17 4.44
C VAL A 23 -9.31 37.09 3.98
N VAL A 24 -8.53 38.16 4.08
CA VAL A 24 -7.10 38.14 3.73
C VAL A 24 -6.33 37.15 4.59
N LEU A 25 -6.61 37.10 5.88
CA LEU A 25 -5.94 36.17 6.80
C LEU A 25 -6.31 34.72 6.49
N LEU A 26 -7.58 34.44 6.18
CA LEU A 26 -8.03 33.12 5.72
C LEU A 26 -7.36 32.70 4.42
N VAL A 27 -7.24 33.61 3.44
CA VAL A 27 -6.58 33.35 2.16
C VAL A 27 -5.10 33.03 2.39
N VAL A 28 -4.40 33.78 3.25
CA VAL A 28 -2.99 33.50 3.60
C VAL A 28 -2.84 32.16 4.30
N LEU A 29 -3.78 31.78 5.18
CA LEU A 29 -3.74 30.51 5.90
C LEU A 29 -3.98 29.32 4.96
N VAL A 30 -4.95 29.42 4.04
CA VAL A 30 -5.22 28.39 3.03
C VAL A 30 -4.05 28.27 2.06
N LEU A 31 -3.50 29.38 1.57
CA LEU A 31 -2.32 29.37 0.70
C LEU A 31 -1.09 28.80 1.43
N GLY A 32 -0.92 29.14 2.71
CA GLY A 32 0.13 28.59 3.56
C GLY A 32 0.00 27.08 3.75
N LEU A 33 -1.21 26.55 3.93
CA LEU A 33 -1.45 25.11 4.06
C LEU A 33 -1.20 24.34 2.75
N VAL A 34 -1.64 24.89 1.61
CA VAL A 34 -1.38 24.28 0.29
C VAL A 34 0.11 24.28 -0.01
N PHE A 35 0.79 25.40 0.23
CA PHE A 35 2.24 25.50 0.03
C PHE A 35 3.04 24.61 1.01
N TRP A 36 2.56 24.42 2.25
CA TRP A 36 3.21 23.53 3.22
C TRP A 36 3.10 22.05 2.80
N ASP A 37 1.99 21.63 2.19
CA ASP A 37 1.82 20.27 1.66
C ASP A 37 2.77 20.00 0.48
N ASP A 38 2.99 21.00 -0.39
CA ASP A 38 3.95 20.94 -1.52
C ASP A 38 5.43 20.97 -1.10
N VAL A 39 5.77 21.46 0.11
CA VAL A 39 7.15 21.61 0.61
C VAL A 39 7.60 20.45 1.51
N LEU A 40 6.75 19.45 1.73
CA LEU A 40 7.11 18.14 2.27
C LEU A 40 7.14 17.02 1.19
N PRO A 41 7.75 17.21 0.00
CA PRO A 41 7.81 16.15 -1.00
C PRO A 41 9.02 15.23 -0.75
N ASP A 42 8.96 14.08 -1.41
CA ASP A 42 9.92 12.97 -1.49
C ASP A 42 9.55 11.75 -0.64
N THR A 43 9.54 11.81 0.70
CA THR A 43 9.30 10.60 1.51
C THR A 43 7.95 9.91 1.27
N ARG A 44 6.86 10.66 1.02
CA ARG A 44 5.53 10.07 0.77
C ARG A 44 5.37 9.47 -0.63
N ALA A 45 6.13 9.96 -1.60
CA ALA A 45 6.06 9.45 -2.98
C ALA A 45 6.86 8.14 -3.09
N GLU A 46 8.05 8.11 -2.48
CA GLU A 46 8.90 6.92 -2.41
C GLU A 46 8.21 5.79 -1.64
N LEU A 47 7.64 6.06 -0.46
CA LEU A 47 6.91 5.05 0.31
C LEU A 47 5.71 4.44 -0.42
N LYS A 48 5.02 5.23 -1.25
CA LYS A 48 3.89 4.73 -2.05
C LYS A 48 4.38 3.87 -3.21
N HIS A 49 5.50 4.23 -3.82
CA HIS A 49 6.08 3.47 -4.91
C HIS A 49 6.58 2.11 -4.40
N ASP A 50 7.34 2.09 -3.30
CA ASP A 50 7.85 0.86 -2.68
C ASP A 50 6.70 -0.07 -2.26
N ALA A 51 5.65 0.47 -1.64
CA ALA A 51 4.49 -0.31 -1.24
C ALA A 51 3.70 -0.88 -2.44
N GLN A 52 3.62 -0.11 -3.53
CA GLN A 52 2.96 -0.56 -4.76
C GLN A 52 3.76 -1.69 -5.43
N ASP A 53 5.08 -1.54 -5.51
CA ASP A 53 5.97 -2.54 -6.10
C ASP A 53 5.93 -3.85 -5.29
N GLN A 54 5.98 -3.78 -3.96
CA GLN A 54 5.82 -4.96 -3.10
C GLN A 54 4.48 -5.66 -3.32
N THR A 55 3.39 -4.89 -3.44
CA THR A 55 2.05 -5.46 -3.69
C THR A 55 2.00 -6.20 -5.02
N GLU A 56 2.61 -5.66 -6.07
CA GLU A 56 2.69 -6.29 -7.39
C GLU A 56 3.46 -7.62 -7.33
N GLN A 57 4.59 -7.65 -6.61
CA GLN A 57 5.40 -8.86 -6.46
C GLN A 57 4.68 -9.95 -5.68
N ILE A 58 4.01 -9.59 -4.58
CA ILE A 58 3.20 -10.54 -3.80
C ILE A 58 2.07 -11.11 -4.67
N GLN A 59 1.38 -10.26 -5.45
CA GLN A 59 0.32 -10.70 -6.33
C GLN A 59 0.83 -11.65 -7.44
N ALA A 60 2.03 -11.39 -7.98
CA ALA A 60 2.67 -12.28 -8.93
C ALA A 60 2.98 -13.66 -8.32
N ALA A 61 3.52 -13.69 -7.08
CA ALA A 61 3.77 -14.92 -6.35
C ALA A 61 2.48 -15.71 -6.08
N HIS A 62 1.42 -15.04 -5.63
CA HIS A 62 0.11 -15.67 -5.40
C HIS A 62 -0.44 -16.28 -6.69
N THR A 63 -0.36 -15.56 -7.80
CA THR A 63 -0.81 -16.04 -9.11
C THR A 63 -0.02 -17.27 -9.54
N ALA A 64 1.29 -17.30 -9.32
CA ALA A 64 2.13 -18.45 -9.64
C ALA A 64 1.76 -19.68 -8.80
N ILE A 65 1.45 -19.50 -7.52
CA ILE A 65 1.06 -20.60 -6.62
C ILE A 65 -0.28 -21.19 -7.07
N VAL A 66 -1.29 -20.34 -7.26
CA VAL A 66 -2.61 -20.77 -7.77
C VAL A 66 -2.52 -21.44 -9.14
N ALA A 67 -1.63 -20.96 -10.02
CA ALA A 67 -1.46 -21.56 -11.34
C ALA A 67 -0.75 -22.92 -11.30
N ARG A 68 0.08 -23.15 -10.27
CA ARG A 68 0.83 -24.38 -10.09
C ARG A 68 -0.02 -25.48 -9.43
N ASP A 69 -1.02 -25.07 -8.65
CA ASP A 69 -1.95 -25.95 -7.96
C ASP A 69 -3.42 -25.66 -8.37
N PRO A 70 -3.84 -26.12 -9.56
CA PRO A 70 -5.20 -25.89 -10.05
C PRO A 70 -6.25 -26.78 -9.37
N ASP A 71 -5.82 -27.81 -8.64
CA ASP A 71 -6.69 -28.81 -8.03
C ASP A 71 -6.92 -28.56 -6.52
N ALA A 72 -6.22 -27.59 -5.91
CA ALA A 72 -6.45 -27.11 -4.57
C ALA A 72 -7.90 -26.61 -4.35
N ASP A 73 -8.51 -27.07 -3.26
CA ASP A 73 -9.82 -26.60 -2.80
C ASP A 73 -9.69 -25.20 -2.16
N THR A 74 -8.64 -24.97 -1.37
CA THR A 74 -8.35 -23.68 -0.74
C THR A 74 -6.84 -23.39 -0.75
N ILE A 75 -6.46 -22.15 -1.04
CA ILE A 75 -5.07 -21.67 -0.90
C ILE A 75 -5.09 -20.49 0.07
N THR A 76 -4.44 -20.64 1.22
CA THR A 76 -4.35 -19.62 2.27
C THR A 76 -2.92 -19.16 2.41
N PHE A 77 -2.68 -17.86 2.23
CA PHE A 77 -1.36 -17.26 2.42
C PHE A 77 -1.18 -16.82 3.87
N GLY A 78 -0.08 -17.27 4.48
CA GLY A 78 0.35 -16.89 5.82
C GLY A 78 1.18 -15.60 5.81
N LYS A 79 2.28 -15.58 6.58
CA LYS A 79 3.23 -14.46 6.56
C LYS A 79 3.94 -14.44 5.21
N VAL A 80 3.96 -13.27 4.55
CA VAL A 80 4.67 -13.04 3.29
C VAL A 80 5.50 -11.78 3.42
N ASP A 81 6.78 -11.88 3.07
CA ASP A 81 7.71 -10.77 3.03
C ASP A 81 8.33 -10.67 1.62
N VAL A 82 8.72 -9.46 1.25
CA VAL A 82 9.42 -9.17 -0.01
C VAL A 82 10.81 -8.69 0.34
N ASP A 83 11.82 -9.42 -0.14
CA ASP A 83 13.22 -9.02 -0.07
C ASP A 83 13.81 -8.83 -1.47
N TRP A 84 14.94 -8.14 -1.56
CA TRP A 84 15.59 -7.82 -2.83
C TRP A 84 16.98 -8.45 -2.90
N ILE A 85 17.16 -9.37 -3.84
CA ILE A 85 18.46 -9.96 -4.14
C ILE A 85 19.11 -9.13 -5.25
N GLY A 86 19.83 -8.08 -4.86
CA GLY A 86 20.41 -7.14 -5.81
C GLY A 86 19.34 -6.26 -6.47
N GLN A 87 18.96 -6.57 -7.71
CA GLN A 87 17.91 -5.86 -8.46
C GLN A 87 16.66 -6.71 -8.72
N SER A 88 16.68 -7.98 -8.29
CA SER A 88 15.56 -8.90 -8.49
C SER A 88 14.71 -8.96 -7.22
N PRO A 89 13.39 -8.71 -7.31
CA PRO A 89 12.50 -8.90 -6.19
C PRO A 89 12.34 -10.40 -5.92
N ALA A 90 12.32 -10.75 -4.64
CA ALA A 90 12.12 -12.09 -4.17
C ALA A 90 11.05 -12.07 -3.08
N VAL A 91 10.01 -12.86 -3.27
CA VAL A 91 8.88 -12.98 -2.34
C VAL A 91 9.00 -14.32 -1.65
N CYS A 92 8.88 -14.34 -0.33
CA CYS A 92 8.79 -15.59 0.39
C CYS A 92 7.83 -15.51 1.54
N GLY A 93 7.33 -16.67 1.91
CA GLY A 93 6.32 -16.77 2.92
C GLY A 93 5.81 -18.17 3.12
N MET A 94 4.74 -18.22 3.90
CA MET A 94 4.02 -19.44 4.19
C MET A 94 2.75 -19.51 3.34
N VAL A 95 2.42 -20.70 2.85
CA VAL A 95 1.17 -20.99 2.18
C VAL A 95 0.63 -22.32 2.64
N ASP A 96 -0.65 -22.36 2.96
CA ASP A 96 -1.38 -23.57 3.30
C ASP A 96 -2.28 -23.91 2.10
N VAL A 97 -2.05 -25.05 1.50
CA VAL A 97 -2.75 -25.51 0.31
C VAL A 97 -3.57 -26.74 0.69
N ASP A 98 -4.88 -26.56 0.75
CA ASP A 98 -5.84 -27.62 1.07
C ASP A 98 -6.23 -28.34 -0.21
N GLU A 99 -5.77 -29.58 -0.37
CA GLU A 99 -6.10 -30.45 -1.50
C GLU A 99 -6.99 -31.62 -1.04
N PRO A 100 -8.03 -32.00 -1.79
CA PRO A 100 -8.94 -33.07 -1.40
C PRO A 100 -8.31 -34.47 -1.35
N GLN A 101 -7.10 -34.64 -1.91
CA GLN A 101 -6.42 -35.92 -2.07
C GLN A 101 -5.16 -36.05 -1.21
N ASP A 102 -4.64 -34.96 -0.65
CA ASP A 102 -3.48 -35.00 0.23
C ASP A 102 -3.92 -34.85 1.70
N SER A 103 -3.19 -35.53 2.59
CA SER A 103 -3.41 -35.49 4.05
C SER A 103 -2.44 -34.53 4.74
N LEU A 104 -1.67 -33.78 3.95
CA LEU A 104 -0.72 -32.79 4.42
C LEU A 104 -1.43 -31.46 4.71
N ASP A 105 -2.17 -31.42 5.82
CA ASP A 105 -2.66 -30.18 6.41
C ASP A 105 -1.49 -29.42 7.05
N GLY A 106 -1.07 -28.29 6.49
CA GLY A 106 -0.09 -27.43 7.15
C GLY A 106 0.55 -26.35 6.27
N GLU A 107 0.88 -25.23 6.91
CA GLU A 107 1.64 -24.15 6.27
C GLU A 107 3.00 -24.65 5.73
N GLU A 108 3.19 -24.47 4.43
CA GLU A 108 4.38 -24.79 3.68
C GLU A 108 5.14 -23.54 3.29
N ARG A 109 6.45 -23.67 3.09
CA ARG A 109 7.27 -22.56 2.62
C ARG A 109 7.25 -22.44 1.11
N PHE A 110 7.19 -21.20 0.63
CA PHE A 110 7.41 -20.88 -0.77
C PHE A 110 8.43 -19.75 -0.93
N VAL A 111 9.10 -19.76 -2.08
CA VAL A 111 10.00 -18.70 -2.53
C VAL A 111 9.73 -18.42 -4.00
N PHE A 112 9.49 -17.17 -4.35
CA PHE A 112 9.23 -16.70 -5.70
C PHE A 112 10.26 -15.64 -6.08
N ILE A 113 11.07 -15.92 -7.10
CA ILE A 113 12.17 -15.03 -7.53
C ILE A 113 12.10 -14.90 -9.04
N ASP A 114 11.98 -13.66 -9.54
CA ASP A 114 12.05 -13.36 -10.99
C ASP A 114 11.14 -14.26 -11.85
N GLY A 115 9.90 -14.51 -11.40
CA GLY A 115 8.94 -15.36 -12.11
C GLY A 115 9.05 -16.86 -11.85
N GLU A 116 10.07 -17.31 -11.12
CA GLU A 116 10.27 -18.71 -10.75
C GLU A 116 9.74 -18.98 -9.34
N LEU A 117 8.71 -19.82 -9.23
CA LEU A 117 8.17 -20.30 -7.96
C LEU A 117 8.86 -21.59 -7.53
N THR A 118 9.23 -21.68 -6.26
CA THR A 118 9.66 -22.89 -5.58
C THR A 118 8.78 -23.12 -4.35
N LEU A 119 8.14 -24.29 -4.26
CA LEU A 119 7.15 -24.63 -3.22
C LEU A 119 7.54 -25.95 -2.53
N GLU A 120 7.37 -26.03 -1.21
CA GLU A 120 7.91 -27.14 -0.42
C GLU A 120 7.25 -28.49 -0.73
N SER A 121 5.92 -28.56 -0.88
CA SER A 121 5.20 -29.76 -1.33
C SER A 121 5.69 -30.28 -2.67
N LEU A 122 5.84 -29.39 -3.65
CA LEU A 122 6.04 -29.78 -5.05
C LEU A 122 7.52 -29.97 -5.42
N ASP A 123 8.42 -29.14 -4.87
CA ASP A 123 9.85 -29.16 -5.19
C ASP A 123 10.68 -29.89 -4.11
N GLY A 124 10.08 -30.14 -2.95
CA GLY A 124 10.72 -30.74 -1.79
C GLY A 124 11.45 -29.73 -0.90
N SER A 125 11.47 -30.03 0.40
CA SER A 125 12.03 -29.16 1.45
C SER A 125 13.47 -28.72 1.21
N ALA A 126 14.31 -29.55 0.57
CA ALA A 126 15.70 -29.20 0.32
C ALA A 126 15.86 -28.07 -0.71
N ALA A 127 15.02 -28.05 -1.75
CA ALA A 127 15.04 -27.03 -2.79
C ALA A 127 14.59 -25.68 -2.23
N VAL A 128 13.50 -25.68 -1.46
CA VAL A 128 13.02 -24.48 -0.78
C VAL A 128 14.01 -23.99 0.26
N GLN A 129 14.56 -24.87 1.10
CA GLN A 129 15.46 -24.48 2.19
C GLN A 129 16.74 -23.78 1.69
N GLN A 130 17.27 -24.21 0.54
CA GLN A 130 18.41 -23.53 -0.08
C GLN A 130 18.06 -22.09 -0.46
N LYS A 131 16.95 -21.88 -1.17
CA LYS A 131 16.51 -20.54 -1.59
C LYS A 131 16.04 -19.68 -0.42
N TRP A 132 15.37 -20.29 0.56
CA TRP A 132 14.91 -19.62 1.78
C TRP A 132 16.07 -19.02 2.55
N LYS A 133 17.19 -19.75 2.67
CA LYS A 133 18.37 -19.23 3.37
C LYS A 133 18.97 -18.00 2.69
N ASP A 134 18.88 -17.93 1.37
CA ASP A 134 19.49 -16.85 0.58
C ASP A 134 18.64 -15.57 0.61
N VAL A 135 17.35 -15.66 0.98
CA VAL A 135 16.35 -14.59 0.76
C VAL A 135 15.51 -14.28 2.00
N CYS A 136 15.32 -15.24 2.90
CA CYS A 136 14.26 -15.24 3.89
C CYS A 136 14.80 -15.58 5.29
N ASP A 137 16.09 -15.28 5.54
CA ASP A 137 16.75 -15.58 6.82
C ASP A 137 16.06 -14.87 8.02
N ASP A 138 15.20 -13.85 7.76
CA ASP A 138 14.45 -13.06 8.75
C ASP A 138 12.90 -13.24 8.73
N VAL A 139 12.35 -14.19 7.95
CA VAL A 139 10.89 -14.42 7.83
C VAL A 139 10.32 -15.27 8.97
#